data_AF-A0A976CED3-F1
#
_entry.id   AF-A0A976CED3-F1
#
_cell.length_a   1.000
_cell.length_b   1.000
_cell.length_c   1.000
_cell.angle_alpha   90.00
_cell.angle_beta   90.00
_cell.angle_gamma   90.00
#
_symmetry.space_group_name_H-M   'P 1'
#
loop_
_entity.id
_entity.type
_entity.pdbx_description
1 polymer ?
#
loop_
_entity_poly.entity_id
_entity_poly.type
_entity_poly.pdbx_seq_one_letter_code
_entity_poly.pdbx_strand_id
1 'polypeptide(L)'
;VTSQNLREQITKPANLGFAVASPSLFLSEGKREVMVSLTFSHDSFLSLNKWLEDLSLAFGEDEDELFIKSFLEAFLLEITAAESWHKIDKYVVTRDKDASLLKISFDIENIEPAIVGFDNEIHEGNFNTSLPILKAILNNQAYIYPYTLMRDLVIEQVSIYAQVSGVKDLILHGDMGELSPSSPFFPFGSTPHVGSYLIIGKNEIFQKSLDSLKLDIEWFNLPKNRLGMFGHYLAYDAGMNNTSFQVNLSILNRGQWIPDRFEDRQKFYLFRTKDNPKNHTPSSDSMLVDFTTIGELEQPKEIAQKGAKNIFQTRFDNGDENNTEKGKIDISKIKLTSNYSEVNQELLYSNTARRGFIKLELVSPSEGFGHNLFPSVLSEVILENAKTTGIVKA
;
A
#
# COMPACT_ATOMS: atom_id res chain seq x y z
N VAL A 1 -64.26 -15.25 28.83
CA VAL A 1 -63.95 -15.00 27.41
C VAL A 1 -64.24 -13.52 27.20
N THR A 2 -63.29 -12.60 27.05
CA THR A 2 -62.07 -12.68 26.25
C THR A 2 -61.02 -11.73 26.81
N SER A 3 -59.83 -12.28 27.01
CA SER A 3 -58.57 -11.63 27.35
C SER A 3 -58.03 -10.76 26.21
N GLN A 4 -57.36 -9.69 26.60
CA GLN A 4 -56.12 -9.15 26.01
C GLN A 4 -56.10 -8.93 24.48
N ASN A 5 -56.33 -7.67 24.07
CA ASN A 5 -55.71 -7.10 22.87
C ASN A 5 -54.61 -6.11 23.31
N LEU A 6 -53.60 -6.62 24.00
CA LEU A 6 -52.29 -5.96 24.01
C LEU A 6 -51.61 -6.42 22.73
N ARG A 7 -51.71 -5.60 21.68
CA ARG A 7 -50.84 -5.71 20.52
C ARG A 7 -49.42 -5.51 21.03
N GLU A 8 -48.70 -6.61 21.22
CA GLU A 8 -47.25 -6.61 21.26
C GLU A 8 -46.79 -5.89 19.99
N GLN A 9 -46.42 -4.62 20.13
CA GLN A 9 -45.47 -4.04 19.19
C GLN A 9 -44.26 -4.96 19.31
N ILE A 10 -44.03 -5.77 18.27
CA ILE A 10 -42.78 -6.49 18.10
C ILE A 10 -41.74 -5.37 17.91
N THR A 11 -41.24 -4.85 19.03
CA THR A 11 -40.11 -3.92 19.06
C THR A 11 -38.97 -4.70 18.45
N LYS A 12 -38.59 -4.37 17.21
CA LYS A 12 -37.35 -4.88 16.63
C LYS A 12 -36.24 -4.58 17.66
N PRO A 13 -35.43 -5.58 18.03
CA PRO A 13 -34.33 -5.33 18.95
C PRO A 13 -33.47 -4.20 18.37
N ALA A 14 -33.13 -3.23 19.22
CA ALA A 14 -32.28 -2.12 18.81
C ALA A 14 -30.85 -2.64 18.58
N ASN A 15 -30.30 -2.40 17.39
CA ASN A 15 -28.90 -2.69 17.11
C ASN A 15 -28.05 -1.58 17.74
N LEU A 16 -27.29 -1.93 18.78
CA LEU A 16 -26.36 -1.01 19.43
C LEU A 16 -24.95 -1.25 18.90
N GLY A 17 -24.16 -0.20 18.73
CA GLY A 17 -22.81 -0.28 18.20
C GLY A 17 -22.25 1.09 17.87
N PHE A 18 -21.21 1.12 17.06
CA PHE A 18 -20.62 2.35 16.54
C PHE A 18 -20.31 2.21 15.05
N ALA A 19 -20.13 3.34 14.37
CA ALA A 19 -19.72 3.39 12.98
C ALA A 19 -18.63 4.45 12.81
N VAL A 20 -17.60 4.14 12.02
CA VAL A 20 -16.49 5.04 11.72
C VAL A 20 -16.40 5.24 10.21
N ALA A 21 -16.40 6.50 9.79
CA ALA A 21 -16.26 6.87 8.39
C ALA A 21 -14.86 7.43 8.15
N SER A 22 -14.14 6.90 7.15
CA SER A 22 -12.77 7.34 6.90
C SER A 22 -12.31 7.12 5.46
N PRO A 23 -11.56 8.06 4.86
CA PRO A 23 -10.93 7.89 3.55
C PRO A 23 -9.88 6.76 3.54
N SER A 24 -9.27 6.42 4.68
CA SER A 24 -8.33 5.30 4.78
C SER A 24 -9.00 3.96 4.47
N LEU A 25 -10.33 3.88 4.64
CA LEU A 25 -11.13 2.71 4.32
C LEU A 25 -11.50 2.61 2.83
N PHE A 26 -11.13 3.57 1.98
CA PHE A 26 -11.37 3.43 0.54
C PHE A 26 -10.40 2.41 -0.04
N LEU A 27 -10.83 1.17 -0.26
CA LEU A 27 -9.96 0.01 -0.50
C LEU A 27 -10.51 -0.81 -1.67
N SER A 28 -10.13 -0.40 -2.88
CA SER A 28 -10.78 -0.84 -4.13
C SER A 28 -10.38 -2.23 -4.59
N GLU A 29 -9.14 -2.66 -4.35
CA GLU A 29 -8.61 -3.96 -4.80
C GLU A 29 -7.43 -4.43 -3.94
N GLY A 30 -6.89 -5.61 -4.26
CA GLY A 30 -5.70 -6.17 -3.62
C GLY A 30 -5.99 -6.86 -2.29
N LYS A 31 -4.93 -7.33 -1.64
CA LYS A 31 -5.00 -7.77 -0.24
C LYS A 31 -4.99 -6.54 0.65
N ARG A 32 -6.01 -6.39 1.48
CA ARG A 32 -6.21 -5.21 2.33
C ARG A 32 -6.20 -5.63 3.78
N GLU A 33 -5.33 -5.04 4.58
CA GLU A 33 -5.22 -5.29 6.01
C GLU A 33 -5.67 -4.01 6.71
N VAL A 34 -6.70 -4.11 7.56
CA VAL A 34 -7.32 -2.95 8.23
C VAL A 34 -7.18 -3.12 9.74
N MET A 35 -6.75 -2.04 10.40
CA MET A 35 -6.65 -1.96 11.85
C MET A 35 -7.35 -0.71 12.34
N VAL A 36 -8.36 -0.90 13.20
CA VAL A 36 -9.07 0.18 13.89
C VAL A 36 -8.66 0.17 15.34
N SER A 37 -7.99 1.24 15.77
CA SER A 37 -7.51 1.44 17.13
C SER A 37 -8.44 2.41 17.85
N LEU A 38 -9.04 1.96 18.95
CA LEU A 38 -9.87 2.75 19.86
C LEU A 38 -9.07 3.00 21.14
N THR A 39 -8.65 4.24 21.36
CA THR A 39 -8.01 4.67 22.60
C THR A 39 -9.08 5.22 23.53
N PHE A 40 -9.05 4.76 24.77
CA PHE A 40 -10.02 5.10 25.81
C PHE A 40 -9.36 5.90 26.93
N SER A 41 -10.18 6.61 27.71
CA SER A 41 -9.70 7.25 28.93
C SER A 41 -9.15 6.20 29.89
N HIS A 42 -8.03 6.53 30.53
CA HIS A 42 -7.31 5.62 31.43
C HIS A 42 -8.22 5.02 32.50
N ASP A 43 -9.05 5.85 33.16
CA ASP A 43 -9.94 5.41 34.25
C ASP A 43 -11.02 4.44 33.76
N SER A 44 -11.60 4.69 32.59
CA SER A 44 -12.62 3.81 32.01
C SER A 44 -12.03 2.46 31.60
N PHE A 45 -10.82 2.46 31.04
CA PHE A 45 -10.15 1.25 30.60
C PHE A 45 -9.61 0.43 31.77
N LEU A 46 -9.13 1.08 32.83
CA LEU A 46 -8.73 0.43 34.06
C LEU A 46 -9.91 -0.30 34.71
N SER A 47 -11.09 0.32 34.69
CA SER A 47 -12.33 -0.29 35.17
C SER A 47 -12.70 -1.56 34.40
N LEU A 48 -12.59 -1.56 33.06
CA LEU A 48 -12.80 -2.76 32.23
C LEU A 48 -11.81 -3.88 32.59
N ASN A 49 -10.51 -3.56 32.70
CA ASN A 49 -9.51 -4.58 32.99
C ASN A 49 -9.70 -5.19 34.39
N LYS A 50 -10.02 -4.37 35.41
CA LYS A 50 -10.36 -4.87 36.75
C LYS A 50 -11.58 -5.80 36.72
N TRP A 51 -12.61 -5.44 35.95
CA TRP A 51 -13.79 -6.27 35.80
C TRP A 51 -13.46 -7.63 35.16
N LEU A 52 -12.58 -7.66 34.15
CA LEU A 52 -12.09 -8.90 33.55
C LEU A 52 -11.24 -9.73 34.52
N GLU A 53 -10.38 -9.09 35.32
CA GLU A 53 -9.60 -9.75 36.37
C GLU A 53 -10.50 -10.40 37.42
N ASP A 54 -11.52 -9.68 37.92
CA ASP A 54 -12.48 -10.19 38.89
C ASP A 54 -13.27 -11.40 38.34
N LEU A 55 -13.66 -11.34 37.06
CA LEU A 55 -14.34 -12.46 36.40
C LEU A 55 -13.41 -13.66 36.17
N SER A 56 -12.17 -13.41 35.76
CA SER A 56 -11.15 -14.45 35.59
C SER A 56 -10.97 -15.25 36.89
N LEU A 57 -10.89 -14.55 38.03
CA LEU A 57 -10.85 -15.19 39.36
C LEU A 57 -12.12 -15.99 39.68
N ALA A 58 -13.30 -15.47 39.32
CA ALA A 58 -14.57 -16.14 39.57
C ALA A 58 -14.75 -17.42 38.74
N PHE A 59 -14.27 -17.42 37.49
CA PHE A 59 -14.33 -18.58 36.60
C PHE A 59 -13.13 -19.53 36.74
N GLY A 60 -12.05 -19.10 37.39
CA GLY A 60 -10.80 -19.87 37.49
C GLY A 60 -10.08 -20.02 36.16
N GLU A 61 -10.26 -19.06 35.24
CA GLU A 61 -9.63 -19.03 33.92
C GLU A 61 -8.52 -17.97 33.88
N ASP A 62 -7.58 -18.09 32.93
CA ASP A 62 -6.59 -17.04 32.66
C ASP A 62 -7.26 -15.77 32.12
N GLU A 63 -6.78 -14.60 32.55
CA GLU A 63 -7.40 -13.31 32.21
C GLU A 63 -7.28 -12.96 30.72
N ASP A 64 -6.17 -13.32 30.08
CA ASP A 64 -5.99 -13.09 28.64
C ASP A 64 -6.86 -14.06 27.83
N GLU A 65 -7.00 -15.31 28.27
CA GLU A 65 -7.93 -16.27 27.66
C GLU A 65 -9.39 -15.78 27.75
N LEU A 66 -9.80 -15.28 28.93
CA LEU A 66 -11.13 -14.72 29.13
C LEU A 66 -11.36 -13.50 28.23
N PHE A 67 -10.38 -12.60 28.12
CA PHE A 67 -10.45 -11.45 27.22
C PHE A 67 -10.65 -11.89 25.76
N ILE A 68 -9.84 -12.85 25.29
CA ILE A 68 -9.95 -13.37 23.92
C ILE A 68 -11.35 -13.95 23.68
N LYS A 69 -11.85 -14.83 24.56
CA LYS A 69 -13.21 -15.39 24.46
C LYS A 69 -14.29 -14.31 24.44
N SER A 70 -14.13 -13.28 25.26
CA SER A 70 -15.11 -12.19 25.41
C SER A 70 -15.21 -11.32 24.16
N PHE A 71 -14.10 -11.10 23.45
CA PHE A 71 -14.05 -10.23 22.28
C PHE A 71 -14.05 -10.94 20.92
N LEU A 72 -13.86 -12.27 20.91
CA LEU A 72 -13.77 -13.10 19.69
C LEU A 72 -14.95 -12.86 18.72
N GLU A 73 -16.17 -12.77 19.26
CA GLU A 73 -17.38 -12.54 18.48
C GLU A 73 -18.18 -11.33 18.99
N ALA A 74 -17.57 -10.43 19.76
CA ALA A 74 -18.24 -9.26 20.32
C ALA A 74 -18.85 -8.29 19.30
N PHE A 75 -18.36 -8.30 18.05
CA PHE A 75 -18.76 -7.37 17.01
C PHE A 75 -19.25 -8.10 15.76
N LEU A 76 -20.41 -7.69 15.25
CA LEU A 76 -20.84 -7.94 13.88
C LEU A 76 -20.31 -6.77 13.04
N LEU A 77 -19.22 -7.02 12.32
CA LEU A 77 -18.55 -6.03 11.51
C LEU A 77 -19.12 -6.00 10.09
N GLU A 78 -19.48 -4.81 9.61
CA GLU A 78 -19.94 -4.56 8.24
C GLU A 78 -19.25 -3.33 7.68
N ILE A 79 -18.80 -3.37 6.43
CA ILE A 79 -18.14 -2.27 5.76
C ILE A 79 -18.84 -1.96 4.43
N THR A 80 -18.86 -0.69 4.00
CA THR A 80 -19.47 -0.29 2.72
C THR A 80 -18.75 -0.95 1.55
N ALA A 81 -19.47 -1.53 0.59
CA ALA A 81 -18.87 -2.16 -0.58
C ALA A 81 -19.71 -1.92 -1.84
N ALA A 82 -19.12 -2.19 -3.00
CA ALA A 82 -19.65 -1.76 -4.29
C ALA A 82 -21.12 -2.15 -4.55
N GLU A 83 -21.59 -3.28 -4.01
CA GLU A 83 -22.95 -3.78 -4.24
C GLU A 83 -23.87 -3.67 -3.02
N SER A 84 -23.32 -3.74 -1.81
CA SER A 84 -24.05 -3.72 -0.54
C SER A 84 -23.07 -3.63 0.63
N TRP A 85 -23.56 -3.63 1.87
CA TRP A 85 -22.70 -3.85 3.03
C TRP A 85 -21.99 -5.21 2.94
N HIS A 86 -20.66 -5.19 3.01
CA HIS A 86 -19.84 -6.39 3.08
C HIS A 86 -19.60 -6.78 4.53
N LYS A 87 -19.87 -8.04 4.88
CA LYS A 87 -19.69 -8.55 6.24
C LYS A 87 -18.25 -9.04 6.44
N ILE A 88 -17.65 -8.68 7.57
CA ILE A 88 -16.33 -9.16 7.97
C ILE A 88 -16.52 -10.27 9.01
N ASP A 89 -16.36 -11.52 8.58
CA ASP A 89 -16.57 -12.69 9.43
C ASP A 89 -15.39 -13.01 10.35
N LYS A 90 -14.19 -12.58 9.99
CA LYS A 90 -12.96 -12.87 10.73
C LYS A 90 -12.24 -11.58 11.10
N TYR A 91 -12.14 -11.35 12.39
CA TYR A 91 -11.35 -10.27 12.95
C TYR A 91 -10.69 -10.75 14.25
N VAL A 92 -9.69 -10.00 14.70
CA VAL A 92 -9.03 -10.22 15.98
C VAL A 92 -9.09 -8.91 16.77
N VAL A 93 -9.43 -9.03 18.05
CA VAL A 93 -9.34 -7.92 18.99
C VAL A 93 -8.15 -8.15 19.89
N THR A 94 -7.26 -7.16 19.94
CA THR A 94 -6.16 -7.11 20.90
C THR A 94 -6.29 -5.89 21.79
N ARG A 95 -5.66 -5.93 22.96
CA ARG A 95 -5.62 -4.81 23.90
C ARG A 95 -4.19 -4.44 24.25
N ASP A 96 -4.00 -3.17 24.59
CA ASP A 96 -2.82 -2.66 25.27
C ASP A 96 -3.29 -1.95 26.55
N LYS A 97 -2.93 -2.54 27.70
CA LYS A 97 -3.35 -2.05 29.03
C LYS A 97 -2.72 -0.70 29.36
N ASP A 98 -1.46 -0.50 28.99
CA ASP A 98 -0.72 0.72 29.30
C ASP A 98 -1.21 1.88 28.42
N ALA A 99 -1.43 1.61 27.14
CA ALA A 99 -1.94 2.61 26.19
C ALA A 99 -3.47 2.82 26.24
N SER A 100 -4.18 2.08 27.10
CA SER A 100 -5.65 2.12 27.21
C SER A 100 -6.36 1.92 25.86
N LEU A 101 -5.93 0.90 25.12
CA LEU A 101 -6.24 0.75 23.69
C LEU A 101 -6.87 -0.61 23.38
N LEU A 102 -7.90 -0.62 22.55
CA LEU A 102 -8.37 -1.82 21.84
C LEU A 102 -8.10 -1.69 20.35
N LYS A 103 -7.57 -2.74 19.74
CA LYS A 103 -7.32 -2.82 18.29
C LYS A 103 -8.21 -3.90 17.70
N ILE A 104 -8.99 -3.53 16.69
CA ILE A 104 -9.78 -4.46 15.87
C ILE A 104 -9.06 -4.59 14.53
N SER A 105 -8.56 -5.79 14.23
CA SER A 105 -7.80 -6.08 13.02
C SER A 105 -8.51 -7.12 12.17
N PHE A 106 -8.59 -6.89 10.86
CA PHE A 106 -9.16 -7.83 9.91
C PHE A 106 -8.53 -7.66 8.53
N ASP A 107 -8.60 -8.73 7.74
CA ASP A 107 -8.13 -8.76 6.37
C ASP A 107 -9.34 -8.80 5.43
N ILE A 108 -9.22 -8.13 4.28
CA ILE A 108 -10.11 -8.26 3.14
C ILE A 108 -9.29 -8.81 1.98
N GLU A 109 -9.55 -10.06 1.61
CA GLU A 109 -8.88 -10.84 0.59
C GLU A 109 -9.14 -10.27 -0.81
N ASN A 110 -8.25 -10.55 -1.76
CA ASN A 110 -8.35 -9.98 -3.11
C ASN A 110 -9.64 -10.35 -3.88
N ILE A 111 -10.33 -11.42 -3.49
CA ILE A 111 -11.59 -11.86 -4.10
C ILE A 111 -12.82 -11.13 -3.54
N GLU A 112 -12.67 -10.49 -2.39
CA GLU A 112 -13.76 -9.77 -1.71
C GLU A 112 -14.00 -8.40 -2.39
N PRO A 113 -15.24 -7.88 -2.33
CA PRO A 113 -15.65 -6.72 -3.10
C PRO A 113 -14.85 -5.46 -2.78
N ALA A 114 -14.85 -4.51 -3.73
CA ALA A 114 -14.25 -3.20 -3.55
C ALA A 114 -14.96 -2.43 -2.43
N ILE A 115 -14.18 -1.83 -1.52
CA ILE A 115 -14.69 -0.97 -0.46
C ILE A 115 -14.81 0.44 -1.00
N VAL A 116 -16.05 0.92 -1.07
CA VAL A 116 -16.41 2.20 -1.71
C VAL A 116 -17.03 3.16 -0.70
N GLY A 117 -17.18 4.42 -1.10
CA GLY A 117 -17.88 5.43 -0.32
C GLY A 117 -19.33 5.02 0.00
N PHE A 118 -19.86 5.49 1.12
CA PHE A 118 -21.27 5.29 1.44
C PHE A 118 -22.17 5.96 0.39
N ASP A 119 -23.21 5.22 0.00
CA ASP A 119 -24.21 5.61 -0.99
C ASP A 119 -25.58 5.15 -0.48
N ASN A 120 -26.53 6.08 -0.36
CA ASN A 120 -27.88 5.79 0.17
C ASN A 120 -28.72 4.90 -0.76
N GLU A 121 -28.37 4.78 -2.05
CA GLU A 121 -29.07 3.89 -2.99
C GLU A 121 -28.63 2.44 -2.84
N ILE A 122 -27.38 2.21 -2.38
CA ILE A 122 -26.74 0.90 -2.28
C ILE A 122 -26.73 0.40 -0.83
N HIS A 123 -26.49 1.30 0.13
CA HIS A 123 -26.22 0.97 1.51
C HIS A 123 -27.38 1.42 2.40
N GLU A 124 -27.96 0.45 3.13
CA GLU A 124 -28.96 0.76 4.14
C GLU A 124 -28.35 1.59 5.30
N GLY A 125 -29.03 2.67 5.69
CA GLY A 125 -28.62 3.56 6.77
C GLY A 125 -28.95 5.01 6.46
N ASN A 126 -28.80 5.89 7.46
CA ASN A 126 -29.01 7.33 7.30
C ASN A 126 -27.72 8.08 7.70
N PHE A 127 -26.62 7.79 7.02
CA PHE A 127 -25.33 8.43 7.29
C PHE A 127 -25.15 9.65 6.39
N ASN A 128 -24.75 10.78 6.98
CA ASN A 128 -24.48 12.02 6.23
C ASN A 128 -23.00 12.11 5.83
N THR A 129 -22.54 11.14 5.04
CA THR A 129 -21.15 11.08 4.54
C THR A 129 -21.08 10.30 3.24
N SER A 130 -20.15 10.65 2.36
CA SER A 130 -19.82 9.87 1.15
C SER A 130 -18.55 9.02 1.33
N LEU A 131 -17.97 9.03 2.53
CA LEU A 131 -16.78 8.25 2.85
C LEU A 131 -17.17 6.79 3.11
N PRO A 132 -16.24 5.83 2.92
CA PRO A 132 -16.48 4.45 3.32
C PRO A 132 -16.69 4.36 4.83
N ILE A 133 -17.58 3.46 5.26
CA ILE A 133 -17.99 3.31 6.66
C ILE A 133 -17.73 1.87 7.10
N LEU A 134 -17.08 1.72 8.25
CA LEU A 134 -17.07 0.47 9.01
C LEU A 134 -18.08 0.60 10.16
N LYS A 135 -19.06 -0.29 10.21
CA LYS A 135 -19.98 -0.50 11.34
C LYS A 135 -19.48 -1.65 12.20
N ALA A 136 -19.54 -1.45 13.50
CA ALA A 136 -19.32 -2.48 14.51
C ALA A 136 -20.54 -2.56 15.41
N ILE A 137 -21.41 -3.53 15.15
CA ILE A 137 -22.64 -3.77 15.91
C ILE A 137 -22.33 -4.76 17.03
N LEU A 138 -22.80 -4.51 18.24
CA LEU A 138 -22.58 -5.40 19.38
C LEU A 138 -23.37 -6.71 19.19
N ASN A 139 -22.66 -7.83 19.26
CA ASN A 139 -23.24 -9.16 19.12
C ASN A 139 -23.82 -9.65 20.46
N ASN A 140 -25.15 -9.65 20.58
CA ASN A 140 -25.82 -10.11 21.80
C ASN A 140 -25.76 -11.63 22.01
N GLN A 141 -25.23 -12.39 21.03
CA GLN A 141 -24.99 -13.83 21.16
C GLN A 141 -23.55 -14.18 21.54
N ALA A 142 -22.68 -13.18 21.78
CA ALA A 142 -21.30 -13.42 22.18
C ALA A 142 -21.19 -14.04 23.60
N TYR A 143 -20.04 -14.64 23.90
CA TYR A 143 -19.76 -15.31 25.18
C TYR A 143 -20.05 -14.43 26.41
N ILE A 144 -19.58 -13.18 26.37
CA ILE A 144 -19.98 -12.11 27.28
C ILE A 144 -20.76 -11.08 26.46
N TYR A 145 -21.92 -10.65 26.98
CA TYR A 145 -22.69 -9.55 26.37
C TYR A 145 -21.82 -8.30 26.18
N PRO A 146 -21.47 -7.90 24.94
CA PRO A 146 -20.49 -6.85 24.69
C PRO A 146 -20.91 -5.48 25.22
N TYR A 147 -22.21 -5.24 25.33
CA TYR A 147 -22.73 -4.03 25.98
C TYR A 147 -22.19 -3.87 27.42
N THR A 148 -22.09 -4.96 28.18
CA THR A 148 -21.53 -4.93 29.54
C THR A 148 -20.07 -4.51 29.54
N LEU A 149 -19.30 -4.94 28.52
CA LEU A 149 -17.89 -4.59 28.36
C LEU A 149 -17.70 -3.12 27.96
N MET A 150 -18.62 -2.56 27.18
CA MET A 150 -18.42 -1.29 26.49
C MET A 150 -19.17 -0.10 27.08
N ARG A 151 -20.22 -0.32 27.87
CA ARG A 151 -21.13 0.76 28.34
C ARG A 151 -20.44 1.88 29.13
N ASP A 152 -19.36 1.56 29.85
CA ASP A 152 -18.65 2.48 30.73
C ASP A 152 -17.34 2.99 30.10
N LEU A 153 -17.01 2.53 28.89
CA LEU A 153 -15.82 2.95 28.16
C LEU A 153 -16.01 4.33 27.54
N VAL A 154 -15.01 5.21 27.72
CA VAL A 154 -15.02 6.55 27.13
C VAL A 154 -13.94 6.63 26.07
N ILE A 155 -14.35 6.71 24.79
CA ILE A 155 -13.42 6.83 23.65
C ILE A 155 -12.84 8.24 23.61
N GLU A 156 -11.51 8.33 23.55
CA GLU A 156 -10.76 9.59 23.39
C GLU A 156 -10.24 9.75 21.96
N GLN A 157 -9.83 8.66 21.31
CA GLN A 157 -9.28 8.70 19.97
C GLN A 157 -9.65 7.45 19.17
N VAL A 158 -9.90 7.65 17.88
CA VAL A 158 -10.03 6.57 16.89
C VAL A 158 -8.95 6.76 15.83
N SER A 159 -8.13 5.73 15.61
CA SER A 159 -7.11 5.72 14.55
C SER A 159 -7.37 4.55 13.61
N ILE A 160 -7.33 4.80 12.32
CA ILE A 160 -7.56 3.78 11.29
C ILE A 160 -6.31 3.67 10.44
N TYR A 161 -5.71 2.50 10.45
CA TYR A 161 -4.61 2.11 9.59
C TYR A 161 -5.12 1.12 8.55
N ALA A 162 -4.68 1.31 7.30
CA ALA A 162 -5.00 0.39 6.22
C ALA A 162 -3.75 0.19 5.36
N GLN A 163 -3.42 -1.07 5.09
CA GLN A 163 -2.34 -1.46 4.21
C GLN A 163 -2.91 -2.24 3.04
N VAL A 164 -2.51 -1.89 1.83
CA VAL A 164 -2.96 -2.55 0.61
C VAL A 164 -1.76 -3.05 -0.17
N SER A 165 -1.85 -4.28 -0.66
CA SER A 165 -0.81 -4.90 -1.49
C SER A 165 -1.42 -5.60 -2.70
N GLY A 166 -0.66 -5.69 -3.78
CA GLY A 166 -1.10 -6.37 -5.00
C GLY A 166 -2.13 -5.58 -5.83
N VAL A 167 -2.11 -4.25 -5.74
CA VAL A 167 -2.90 -3.33 -6.59
C VAL A 167 -2.39 -3.44 -8.03
N LYS A 168 -3.27 -3.78 -8.98
CA LYS A 168 -2.90 -4.03 -10.39
C LYS A 168 -3.70 -3.20 -11.38
N ASP A 169 -4.90 -2.76 -11.02
CA ASP A 169 -5.70 -1.86 -11.84
C ASP A 169 -5.14 -0.43 -11.77
N LEU A 170 -4.09 -0.21 -12.55
CA LEU A 170 -3.34 1.04 -12.65
C LEU A 170 -3.59 1.72 -13.99
N ILE A 171 -3.76 3.04 -13.97
CA ILE A 171 -3.76 3.86 -15.17
C ILE A 171 -2.31 4.13 -15.56
N LEU A 172 -1.86 3.61 -16.69
CA LEU A 172 -0.47 3.75 -17.12
C LEU A 172 -0.38 4.59 -18.40
N HIS A 173 0.54 5.54 -18.44
CA HIS A 173 0.86 6.31 -19.65
C HIS A 173 2.37 6.39 -19.85
N GLY A 174 2.83 6.22 -21.09
CA GLY A 174 4.19 6.51 -21.50
C GLY A 174 4.26 7.68 -22.48
N ASP A 175 5.43 7.88 -23.08
CA ASP A 175 5.67 8.91 -24.12
C ASP A 175 4.70 8.79 -25.32
N MET A 176 4.23 7.58 -25.61
CA MET A 176 3.40 7.26 -26.79
C MET A 176 1.91 7.12 -26.49
N GLY A 177 1.47 7.45 -25.27
CA GLY A 177 0.07 7.36 -24.84
C GLY A 177 -0.17 6.31 -23.76
N GLU A 178 -1.42 5.82 -23.68
CA GLU A 178 -1.86 4.87 -22.66
C GLU A 178 -1.21 3.49 -22.85
N LEU A 179 -0.91 2.83 -21.72
CA LEU A 179 -0.29 1.52 -21.64
C LEU A 179 -1.21 0.58 -20.88
N SER A 180 -1.29 -0.68 -21.32
CA SER A 180 -2.04 -1.70 -20.59
C SER A 180 -1.13 -2.48 -19.63
N PRO A 181 -1.49 -2.61 -18.34
CA PRO A 181 -0.77 -3.47 -17.40
C PRO A 181 -1.04 -4.97 -17.62
N SER A 182 -1.95 -5.35 -18.52
CA SER A 182 -2.36 -6.76 -18.73
C SER A 182 -1.34 -7.61 -19.48
N SER A 183 -0.30 -7.00 -20.06
CA SER A 183 0.75 -7.67 -20.84
C SER A 183 2.06 -6.91 -20.71
N PRO A 184 3.23 -7.55 -20.91
CA PRO A 184 4.51 -6.83 -20.93
C PRO A 184 4.49 -5.64 -21.89
N PHE A 185 4.97 -4.49 -21.42
CA PHE A 185 5.02 -3.24 -22.17
C PHE A 185 6.40 -2.57 -22.04
N PHE A 186 6.67 -1.59 -22.90
CA PHE A 186 7.89 -0.79 -22.82
C PHE A 186 7.64 0.46 -21.95
N PRO A 187 8.10 0.51 -20.69
CA PRO A 187 7.75 1.59 -19.76
C PRO A 187 8.25 2.97 -20.21
N PHE A 188 9.32 3.01 -21.01
CA PHE A 188 9.95 4.24 -21.50
C PHE A 188 9.90 4.32 -23.04
N GLY A 189 8.90 3.69 -23.66
CA GLY A 189 8.79 3.57 -25.10
C GLY A 189 9.77 2.58 -25.75
N SER A 190 9.65 2.38 -27.06
CA SER A 190 10.46 1.42 -27.82
C SER A 190 11.91 1.88 -28.06
N THR A 191 12.19 3.17 -27.85
CA THR A 191 13.52 3.80 -27.98
C THR A 191 13.76 4.73 -26.80
N PRO A 192 14.00 4.19 -25.59
CA PRO A 192 14.14 5.02 -24.41
C PRO A 192 15.35 5.94 -24.48
N HIS A 193 15.17 7.18 -24.06
CA HIS A 193 16.20 8.21 -23.93
C HIS A 193 16.01 9.00 -22.63
N VAL A 194 17.00 9.79 -22.22
CA VAL A 194 16.86 10.66 -21.04
C VAL A 194 15.68 11.60 -21.24
N GLY A 195 14.76 11.61 -20.27
CA GLY A 195 13.49 12.33 -20.31
C GLY A 195 12.28 11.47 -20.64
N SER A 196 12.46 10.27 -21.21
CA SER A 196 11.36 9.30 -21.38
C SER A 196 10.75 8.94 -20.03
N TYR A 197 9.44 8.77 -19.98
CA TYR A 197 8.73 8.60 -18.71
C TYR A 197 7.66 7.51 -18.72
N LEU A 198 7.38 7.01 -17.52
CA LEU A 198 6.21 6.22 -17.18
C LEU A 198 5.39 6.98 -16.13
N ILE A 199 4.12 7.21 -16.43
CA ILE A 199 3.14 7.77 -15.52
C ILE A 199 2.25 6.65 -15.01
N ILE A 200 2.05 6.62 -13.70
CA ILE A 200 1.29 5.61 -12.96
C ILE A 200 0.21 6.33 -12.16
N GLY A 201 -1.05 6.02 -12.41
CA GLY A 201 -2.20 6.61 -11.73
C GLY A 201 -3.07 5.58 -11.02
N LYS A 202 -3.51 5.93 -9.81
CA LYS A 202 -4.54 5.18 -9.07
C LYS A 202 -5.26 6.12 -8.13
N ASN A 203 -6.57 6.28 -8.28
CA ASN A 203 -7.35 7.23 -7.48
C ASN A 203 -7.17 7.01 -5.97
N GLU A 204 -7.24 5.76 -5.53
CA GLU A 204 -7.14 5.34 -4.13
C GLU A 204 -5.91 5.89 -3.40
N ILE A 205 -4.74 5.87 -4.06
CA ILE A 205 -3.46 6.27 -3.46
C ILE A 205 -3.47 7.74 -3.03
N PHE A 206 -4.18 8.60 -3.77
CA PHE A 206 -4.14 10.06 -3.59
C PHE A 206 -5.31 10.60 -2.75
N GLN A 207 -6.19 9.72 -2.28
CA GLN A 207 -7.26 10.07 -1.35
C GLN A 207 -6.85 9.90 0.11
N LYS A 208 -5.70 9.26 0.37
CA LYS A 208 -5.21 8.92 1.70
C LYS A 208 -3.99 9.75 2.08
N SER A 209 -3.75 9.88 3.38
CA SER A 209 -2.45 10.29 3.89
C SER A 209 -1.57 9.06 3.91
N LEU A 210 -0.61 8.94 2.99
CA LEU A 210 0.25 7.77 2.91
C LEU A 210 1.35 7.85 3.97
N ASP A 211 1.58 6.74 4.67
CA ASP A 211 2.76 6.56 5.52
C ASP A 211 3.92 5.96 4.72
N SER A 212 3.60 5.04 3.80
CA SER A 212 4.55 4.43 2.89
C SER A 212 3.93 4.17 1.51
N LEU A 213 4.79 4.14 0.50
CA LEU A 213 4.44 3.78 -0.86
C LEU A 213 5.53 2.84 -1.38
N LYS A 214 5.09 1.75 -2.02
CA LYS A 214 5.97 0.77 -2.63
C LYS A 214 5.48 0.48 -4.05
N LEU A 215 6.40 0.46 -5.01
CA LEU A 215 6.17 0.09 -6.40
C LEU A 215 6.95 -1.19 -6.69
N ASP A 216 6.25 -2.24 -7.10
CA ASP A 216 6.84 -3.49 -7.56
C ASP A 216 6.79 -3.55 -9.09
N ILE A 217 7.93 -3.78 -9.71
CA ILE A 217 8.10 -3.89 -11.16
C ILE A 217 8.56 -5.30 -11.48
N GLU A 218 7.84 -5.98 -12.36
CA GLU A 218 8.23 -7.27 -12.94
C GLU A 218 8.81 -7.06 -14.34
N TRP A 219 10.04 -7.51 -14.55
CA TRP A 219 10.78 -7.33 -15.78
C TRP A 219 10.70 -8.55 -16.70
N PHE A 220 10.22 -8.33 -17.91
CA PHE A 220 10.24 -9.34 -18.95
C PHE A 220 11.47 -9.21 -19.86
N ASN A 221 12.05 -10.34 -20.27
CA ASN A 221 13.10 -10.44 -21.28
C ASN A 221 14.38 -9.62 -20.99
N LEU A 222 14.84 -9.60 -19.73
CA LEU A 222 16.13 -9.01 -19.37
C LEU A 222 17.31 -9.74 -20.02
N PRO A 223 18.46 -9.06 -20.23
CA PRO A 223 19.68 -9.70 -20.71
C PRO A 223 20.11 -10.88 -19.84
N LYS A 224 20.30 -12.06 -20.47
CA LYS A 224 20.72 -13.29 -19.78
C LYS A 224 22.23 -13.38 -19.51
N ASN A 225 22.95 -12.26 -19.62
CA ASN A 225 24.39 -12.22 -19.41
C ASN A 225 24.71 -12.41 -17.91
N ARG A 226 25.74 -13.20 -17.58
CA ARG A 226 26.17 -13.45 -16.19
C ARG A 226 26.66 -12.19 -15.49
N LEU A 227 27.14 -11.20 -16.24
CA LEU A 227 27.57 -9.89 -15.75
C LEU A 227 26.47 -8.81 -15.90
N GLY A 228 25.22 -9.21 -16.15
CA GLY A 228 24.09 -8.28 -16.30
C GLY A 228 24.27 -7.30 -17.46
N MET A 229 23.91 -6.03 -17.22
CA MET A 229 24.05 -4.95 -18.20
C MET A 229 25.51 -4.69 -18.57
N PHE A 230 26.45 -4.84 -17.62
CA PHE A 230 27.87 -4.65 -17.93
C PHE A 230 28.33 -5.57 -19.06
N GLY A 231 28.05 -6.88 -18.94
CA GLY A 231 28.40 -7.83 -20.00
C GLY A 231 27.56 -7.65 -21.27
N HIS A 232 26.32 -7.16 -21.17
CA HIS A 232 25.47 -6.91 -22.34
C HIS A 232 25.97 -5.74 -23.19
N TYR A 233 26.50 -4.69 -22.55
CA TYR A 233 26.97 -3.48 -23.21
C TYR A 233 28.50 -3.39 -23.40
N LEU A 234 29.25 -4.43 -23.01
CA LEU A 234 30.72 -4.43 -23.05
C LEU A 234 31.31 -4.05 -24.42
N ALA A 235 30.69 -4.52 -25.51
CA ALA A 235 31.16 -4.27 -26.88
C ALA A 235 30.95 -2.81 -27.36
N TYR A 236 30.16 -2.02 -26.64
CA TYR A 236 29.93 -0.61 -26.97
C TYR A 236 30.98 0.32 -26.36
N ASP A 237 31.82 -0.17 -25.44
CA ASP A 237 32.84 0.60 -24.71
C ASP A 237 32.32 1.90 -24.04
N ALA A 238 31.03 1.92 -23.71
CA ALA A 238 30.36 3.09 -23.14
C ALA A 238 30.37 3.11 -21.60
N GLY A 239 31.11 2.19 -20.96
CA GLY A 239 31.18 2.08 -19.49
C GLY A 239 29.86 1.72 -18.79
N MET A 240 28.84 1.28 -19.54
CA MET A 240 27.52 0.97 -19.00
C MET A 240 27.55 -0.29 -18.14
N ASN A 241 26.85 -0.24 -17.02
CA ASN A 241 26.71 -1.35 -16.08
C ASN A 241 25.34 -1.30 -15.38
N ASN A 242 25.09 -2.20 -14.42
CA ASN A 242 23.78 -2.29 -13.76
C ASN A 242 23.38 -1.02 -13.00
N THR A 243 24.34 -0.19 -12.59
CA THR A 243 24.10 1.08 -11.89
C THR A 243 23.87 2.27 -12.84
N SER A 244 24.04 2.08 -14.15
CA SER A 244 23.87 3.16 -15.12
C SER A 244 22.41 3.57 -15.32
N PHE A 245 21.45 2.68 -15.02
CA PHE A 245 20.03 2.86 -15.34
C PHE A 245 19.26 3.41 -14.14
N GLN A 246 18.89 4.69 -14.21
CA GLN A 246 18.30 5.42 -13.10
C GLN A 246 17.05 6.18 -13.53
N VAL A 247 16.09 6.28 -12.61
CA VAL A 247 14.88 7.09 -12.77
C VAL A 247 14.72 8.09 -11.64
N ASN A 248 14.13 9.24 -11.96
CA ASN A 248 13.63 10.21 -11.00
C ASN A 248 12.15 9.97 -10.73
N LEU A 249 11.77 10.01 -9.46
CA LEU A 249 10.36 9.97 -9.04
C LEU A 249 9.83 11.38 -8.80
N SER A 250 8.62 11.64 -9.30
CA SER A 250 7.84 12.84 -9.00
C SER A 250 6.35 12.51 -8.95
N ILE A 251 5.54 13.37 -8.32
CA ILE A 251 4.09 13.21 -8.23
C ILE A 251 3.38 14.43 -8.79
N LEU A 252 2.27 14.23 -9.49
CA LEU A 252 1.39 15.30 -9.92
C LEU A 252 0.58 15.79 -8.72
N ASN A 253 0.79 17.05 -8.34
CA ASN A 253 0.01 17.70 -7.29
C ASN A 253 -0.33 19.13 -7.71
N ARG A 254 -1.61 19.49 -7.62
CA ARG A 254 -2.18 20.76 -8.09
C ARG A 254 -1.75 21.14 -9.53
N GLY A 255 -1.59 20.14 -10.40
CA GLY A 255 -1.21 20.31 -11.81
C GLY A 255 0.30 20.50 -12.06
N GLN A 256 1.13 20.37 -11.03
CA GLN A 256 2.58 20.46 -11.14
C GLN A 256 3.26 19.18 -10.66
N TRP A 257 4.36 18.80 -11.29
CA TRP A 257 5.17 17.67 -10.85
C TRP A 257 6.08 18.09 -9.70
N ILE A 258 5.88 17.49 -8.53
CA ILE A 258 6.67 17.75 -7.33
C ILE A 258 7.58 16.57 -6.98
N PRO A 259 8.82 16.79 -6.51
CA PRO A 259 9.52 18.08 -6.46
C PRO A 259 9.73 18.71 -7.85
N ASP A 260 9.55 20.04 -7.92
CA ASP A 260 9.65 20.81 -9.19
C ASP A 260 11.09 20.82 -9.70
N ARG A 261 12.04 21.08 -8.80
CA ARG A 261 13.48 21.07 -9.09
C ARG A 261 13.94 19.63 -9.31
N PHE A 262 14.60 19.39 -10.45
CA PHE A 262 15.07 18.07 -10.85
C PHE A 262 16.09 17.46 -9.87
N GLU A 263 16.91 18.29 -9.25
CA GLU A 263 17.92 17.91 -8.25
C GLU A 263 17.32 17.41 -6.92
N ASP A 264 16.11 17.85 -6.59
CA ASP A 264 15.40 17.45 -5.37
C ASP A 264 14.63 16.13 -5.54
N ARG A 265 14.47 15.65 -6.78
CA ARG A 265 13.77 14.40 -7.08
C ARG A 265 14.60 13.20 -6.63
N GLN A 266 13.93 12.26 -5.98
CA GLN A 266 14.58 11.03 -5.55
C GLN A 266 14.95 10.17 -6.75
N LYS A 267 16.18 9.66 -6.74
CA LYS A 267 16.74 8.78 -7.76
C LYS A 267 16.67 7.34 -7.31
N PHE A 268 16.24 6.47 -8.20
CA PHE A 268 16.20 5.02 -7.98
C PHE A 268 16.84 4.27 -9.15
N TYR A 269 17.53 3.17 -8.85
CA TYR A 269 18.04 2.26 -9.87
C TYR A 269 16.90 1.37 -10.39
N LEU A 270 16.85 1.17 -11.70
CA LEU A 270 15.80 0.38 -12.35
C LEU A 270 15.92 -1.13 -12.15
N PHE A 271 17.13 -1.63 -11.93
CA PHE A 271 17.39 -3.07 -11.87
C PHE A 271 17.91 -3.51 -10.51
N ARG A 272 17.79 -4.81 -10.25
CA ARG A 272 18.31 -5.50 -9.06
C ARG A 272 19.16 -6.70 -9.51
N THR A 273 20.06 -7.16 -8.66
CA THR A 273 21.00 -8.24 -8.99
C THR A 273 20.82 -9.46 -8.10
N LYS A 274 21.15 -10.63 -8.63
CA LYS A 274 20.90 -11.94 -8.01
C LYS A 274 21.70 -12.18 -6.73
N ASP A 275 22.89 -11.60 -6.65
CA ASP A 275 23.74 -11.63 -5.47
C ASP A 275 23.16 -10.82 -4.31
N ASN A 276 22.43 -9.73 -4.60
CA ASN A 276 21.85 -8.84 -3.61
C ASN A 276 20.43 -8.37 -4.02
N PRO A 277 19.44 -9.27 -4.12
CA PRO A 277 18.15 -8.98 -4.76
C PRO A 277 17.27 -7.99 -3.98
N LYS A 278 17.51 -7.87 -2.66
CA LYS A 278 16.82 -6.91 -1.79
C LYS A 278 17.55 -5.56 -1.69
N ASN A 279 18.76 -5.44 -2.25
CA ASN A 279 19.54 -4.22 -2.15
C ASN A 279 19.07 -3.21 -3.19
N HIS A 280 18.84 -1.96 -2.79
CA HIS A 280 18.33 -0.92 -3.69
C HIS A 280 19.40 -0.41 -4.66
N THR A 281 20.67 -0.64 -4.33
CA THR A 281 21.80 -0.42 -5.24
C THR A 281 22.23 -1.77 -5.83
N PRO A 282 22.10 -1.99 -7.15
CA PRO A 282 22.54 -3.22 -7.78
C PRO A 282 24.07 -3.32 -7.80
N SER A 283 24.61 -4.53 -7.72
CA SER A 283 26.02 -4.78 -8.02
C SER A 283 26.31 -4.45 -9.49
N SER A 284 27.44 -3.83 -9.80
CA SER A 284 27.76 -3.32 -11.15
C SER A 284 27.71 -4.40 -12.25
N ASP A 285 28.13 -5.61 -11.92
CA ASP A 285 28.57 -6.65 -12.85
C ASP A 285 28.04 -8.04 -12.46
N SER A 286 26.82 -8.08 -11.92
CA SER A 286 26.14 -9.32 -11.52
C SER A 286 24.89 -9.57 -12.38
N MET A 287 24.45 -10.82 -12.41
CA MET A 287 23.25 -11.24 -13.14
C MET A 287 22.03 -10.52 -12.57
N LEU A 288 21.16 -10.04 -13.46
CA LEU A 288 19.93 -9.35 -13.07
C LEU A 288 18.87 -10.32 -12.53
N VAL A 289 18.02 -9.84 -11.64
CA VAL A 289 16.74 -10.48 -11.31
C VAL A 289 15.60 -9.81 -12.06
N ASP A 290 14.53 -10.56 -12.26
CA ASP A 290 13.34 -10.17 -13.02
C ASP A 290 12.32 -9.35 -12.22
N PHE A 291 12.71 -8.84 -11.05
CA PHE A 291 11.85 -7.96 -10.26
C PHE A 291 12.63 -6.78 -9.70
N THR A 292 11.93 -5.69 -9.43
CA THR A 292 12.48 -4.50 -8.77
C THR A 292 11.44 -3.90 -7.86
N THR A 293 11.81 -3.71 -6.60
CA THR A 293 11.02 -2.96 -5.63
C THR A 293 11.61 -1.57 -5.47
N ILE A 294 10.78 -0.54 -5.63
CA ILE A 294 11.07 0.86 -5.29
C ILE A 294 10.21 1.24 -4.09
N GLY A 295 10.83 1.80 -3.06
CA GLY A 295 10.15 2.07 -1.78
C GLY A 295 10.26 0.91 -0.80
N GLU A 296 9.88 1.19 0.44
CA GLU A 296 9.83 0.22 1.52
C GLU A 296 8.51 0.40 2.28
N LEU A 297 7.96 -0.72 2.77
CA LEU A 297 6.82 -0.69 3.67
C LEU A 297 7.33 -0.34 5.07
N GLU A 298 6.91 0.80 5.62
CA GLU A 298 7.00 1.00 7.06
C GLU A 298 5.91 0.18 7.72
N GLN A 299 6.25 -0.63 8.73
CA GLN A 299 5.22 -1.12 9.63
C GLN A 299 4.55 0.09 10.29
N PRO A 300 3.24 0.01 10.60
CA PRO A 300 2.60 1.08 11.36
C PRO A 300 3.44 1.33 12.59
N LYS A 301 3.97 2.56 12.70
CA LYS A 301 4.66 2.96 13.92
C LYS A 301 3.65 2.72 15.03
N GLU A 302 3.94 1.77 15.92
CA GLU A 302 3.24 1.71 17.20
C GLU A 302 3.21 3.16 17.70
N ILE A 303 2.04 3.62 18.16
CA ILE A 303 1.93 4.92 18.83
C ILE A 303 2.78 4.78 20.09
N ALA A 304 4.08 4.98 19.93
CA ALA A 304 5.09 4.75 20.94
C ALA A 304 5.07 5.97 21.83
N GLN A 305 4.19 5.95 22.83
CA GLN A 305 4.51 6.60 24.07
C GLN A 305 5.35 5.62 24.90
N LYS A 306 6.53 6.10 25.30
CA LYS A 306 7.59 5.39 26.02
C LYS A 306 7.05 4.32 26.97
N GLY A 307 7.30 3.03 26.69
CA GLY A 307 7.17 2.01 27.74
C GLY A 307 6.99 0.55 27.33
N ALA A 308 6.41 0.24 26.17
CA ALA A 308 6.05 -1.14 25.87
C ALA A 308 7.15 -1.91 25.12
N LYS A 309 7.58 -3.05 25.68
CA LYS A 309 8.49 -4.01 25.06
C LYS A 309 7.69 -5.02 24.22
N ASN A 310 7.98 -4.99 22.92
CA ASN A 310 7.72 -5.94 21.84
C ASN A 310 7.20 -7.35 22.21
N ILE A 311 6.13 -7.79 21.55
CA ILE A 311 5.78 -9.22 21.42
C ILE A 311 5.56 -9.67 19.96
N PHE A 312 5.80 -8.82 18.95
CA PHE A 312 5.88 -9.25 17.55
C PHE A 312 7.22 -8.86 16.92
N GLN A 313 8.31 -9.46 17.42
CA GLN A 313 9.55 -9.56 16.63
C GLN A 313 9.44 -10.75 15.69
N THR A 314 8.78 -10.55 14.54
CA THR A 314 9.09 -11.36 13.36
C THR A 314 10.52 -11.00 12.95
N ARG A 315 11.41 -12.01 12.90
CA ARG A 315 12.80 -11.88 12.48
C ARG A 315 12.90 -11.14 11.15
N PHE A 316 13.37 -9.90 11.19
CA PHE A 316 13.87 -9.20 10.01
C PHE A 316 15.39 -9.10 10.16
N ASP A 317 16.08 -9.59 9.13
CA ASP A 317 17.54 -9.51 8.99
C ASP A 317 18.01 -8.07 9.21
N ASN A 318 19.08 -7.92 9.98
CA ASN A 318 19.86 -6.69 10.08
C ASN A 318 20.46 -6.37 8.70
N GLY A 319 19.70 -5.67 7.85
CA GLY A 319 20.21 -5.05 6.62
C GLY A 319 20.89 -3.72 6.92
N ASP A 320 21.89 -3.36 6.11
CA ASP A 320 22.61 -2.08 6.19
C ASP A 320 21.65 -0.88 6.20
N GLU A 321 21.58 -0.13 7.31
CA GLU A 321 20.72 1.07 7.47
C GLU A 321 20.88 2.09 6.31
N ASN A 322 22.10 2.21 5.77
CA ASN A 322 22.41 3.10 4.64
C ASN A 322 21.76 2.69 3.32
N ASN A 323 21.45 1.40 3.14
CA ASN A 323 20.78 0.90 1.95
C ASN A 323 19.25 1.05 2.08
N THR A 324 18.72 0.87 3.30
CA THR A 324 17.33 1.08 3.67
C THR A 324 16.88 2.53 3.35
N GLU A 325 17.68 3.54 3.70
CA GLU A 325 17.35 4.94 3.38
C GLU A 325 17.35 5.26 1.88
N LYS A 326 18.24 4.62 1.08
CA LYS A 326 18.32 4.86 -0.37
C LYS A 326 17.16 4.28 -1.15
N GLY A 327 16.52 3.22 -0.62
CA GLY A 327 15.39 2.56 -1.26
C GLY A 327 14.04 3.18 -1.00
N LYS A 328 13.92 3.94 0.10
CA LYS A 328 12.64 4.43 0.60
C LYS A 328 12.12 5.61 -0.24
N ILE A 329 10.86 5.53 -0.65
CA ILE A 329 10.14 6.69 -1.19
C ILE A 329 9.85 7.62 -0.02
N ASP A 330 10.41 8.83 -0.08
CA ASP A 330 10.25 9.84 0.95
C ASP A 330 8.93 10.58 0.73
N ILE A 331 7.89 10.11 1.43
CA ILE A 331 6.56 10.72 1.35
C ILE A 331 6.57 12.19 1.76
N SER A 332 7.51 12.64 2.61
CA SER A 332 7.57 14.05 3.04
C SER A 332 7.99 15.00 1.92
N LYS A 333 8.86 14.53 1.00
CA LYS A 333 9.23 15.26 -0.23
C LYS A 333 8.09 15.34 -1.22
N ILE A 334 7.12 14.45 -1.06
CA ILE A 334 5.99 14.24 -1.95
C ILE A 334 4.74 14.70 -1.20
N LYS A 335 4.57 16.02 -1.06
CA LYS A 335 3.49 16.66 -0.29
C LYS A 335 2.08 16.31 -0.80
N LEU A 336 1.61 15.10 -0.54
CA LEU A 336 0.29 14.62 -0.90
C LEU A 336 -0.74 15.32 -0.02
N THR A 337 -1.49 16.25 -0.59
CA THR A 337 -2.68 16.79 0.08
C THR A 337 -3.84 15.86 -0.22
N SER A 338 -4.36 15.20 0.80
CA SER A 338 -5.49 14.28 0.68
C SER A 338 -6.72 14.99 0.10
N ASN A 339 -7.53 14.25 -0.65
CA ASN A 339 -8.74 14.75 -1.28
C ASN A 339 -9.95 13.90 -0.91
N TYR A 340 -10.78 14.43 -0.01
CA TYR A 340 -11.89 13.66 0.55
C TYR A 340 -13.24 13.97 -0.12
N SER A 341 -13.33 14.98 -0.98
CA SER A 341 -14.58 15.43 -1.61
C SER A 341 -14.94 14.71 -2.91
N GLU A 342 -14.01 13.95 -3.50
CA GLU A 342 -14.17 13.33 -4.82
C GLU A 342 -13.85 11.83 -4.80
N VAL A 343 -14.15 11.16 -3.68
CA VAL A 343 -13.80 9.74 -3.46
C VAL A 343 -14.31 8.83 -4.59
N ASN A 344 -15.48 9.16 -5.14
CA ASN A 344 -16.17 8.39 -6.17
C ASN A 344 -15.87 8.87 -7.61
N GLN A 345 -15.01 9.88 -7.83
CA GLN A 345 -14.70 10.34 -9.18
C GLN A 345 -13.69 9.42 -9.86
N GLU A 346 -13.94 9.08 -11.12
CA GLU A 346 -13.00 8.34 -11.94
C GLU A 346 -11.75 9.19 -12.23
N LEU A 347 -10.58 8.56 -12.11
CA LEU A 347 -9.31 9.23 -12.38
C LEU A 347 -8.99 9.15 -13.87
N LEU A 348 -8.75 10.30 -14.51
CA LEU A 348 -8.37 10.37 -15.92
C LEU A 348 -7.11 11.21 -16.09
N TYR A 349 -6.14 10.67 -16.83
CA TYR A 349 -4.94 11.42 -17.16
C TYR A 349 -5.21 12.35 -18.35
N SER A 350 -5.06 13.65 -18.13
CA SER A 350 -5.20 14.68 -19.16
C SER A 350 -4.34 15.89 -18.83
N ASN A 351 -4.24 16.85 -19.75
CA ASN A 351 -3.59 18.14 -19.50
C ASN A 351 -4.28 18.96 -18.38
N THR A 352 -5.51 18.59 -17.99
CA THR A 352 -6.23 19.21 -16.88
C THR A 352 -6.10 18.44 -15.57
N ALA A 353 -5.47 17.26 -15.59
CA ALA A 353 -5.27 16.45 -14.40
C ALA A 353 -4.45 17.23 -13.37
N ARG A 354 -4.98 17.29 -12.15
CA ARG A 354 -4.35 18.06 -11.05
C ARG A 354 -3.61 17.18 -10.05
N ARG A 355 -3.96 15.90 -9.96
CA ARG A 355 -3.44 14.95 -8.97
C ARG A 355 -3.69 13.52 -9.45
N GLY A 356 -3.25 12.55 -8.68
CA GLY A 356 -3.59 11.15 -8.95
C GLY A 356 -2.50 10.33 -9.62
N PHE A 357 -1.33 10.94 -9.89
CA PHE A 357 -0.30 10.35 -10.74
C PHE A 357 1.11 10.45 -10.16
N ILE A 358 1.86 9.36 -10.25
CA ILE A 358 3.32 9.29 -10.07
C ILE A 358 3.97 9.28 -11.46
N LYS A 359 5.12 9.92 -11.60
CA LYS A 359 5.96 9.85 -12.80
C LYS A 359 7.33 9.32 -12.44
N LEU A 360 7.74 8.26 -13.13
CA LEU A 360 9.11 7.76 -13.19
C LEU A 360 9.73 8.24 -14.50
N GLU A 361 10.76 9.08 -14.41
CA GLU A 361 11.42 9.69 -15.57
C GLU A 361 12.85 9.15 -15.69
N LEU A 362 13.23 8.62 -16.85
CA LEU A 362 14.56 8.07 -17.11
C LEU A 362 15.61 9.21 -17.14
N VAL A 363 16.64 9.12 -16.30
CA VAL A 363 17.66 10.18 -16.17
C VAL A 363 19.06 9.74 -16.57
N SER A 364 19.30 8.44 -16.68
CA SER A 364 20.59 7.87 -17.03
C SER A 364 20.39 6.45 -17.57
N PRO A 365 21.23 5.99 -18.52
CA PRO A 365 22.36 6.70 -19.14
C PRO A 365 21.92 7.59 -20.32
N SER A 366 22.79 8.52 -20.74
CA SER A 366 22.50 9.50 -21.81
C SER A 366 22.27 8.88 -23.19
N GLU A 367 22.90 7.73 -23.39
CA GLU A 367 22.86 6.90 -24.58
C GLU A 367 21.63 5.98 -24.62
N GLY A 368 20.76 6.06 -23.60
CA GLY A 368 19.60 5.21 -23.42
C GLY A 368 20.00 3.74 -23.27
N PHE A 369 19.27 2.84 -23.93
CA PHE A 369 19.56 1.40 -23.90
C PHE A 369 20.49 0.96 -25.05
N GLY A 370 21.40 1.84 -25.48
CA GLY A 370 22.37 1.58 -26.54
C GLY A 370 21.85 1.87 -27.96
N HIS A 371 20.62 2.34 -28.12
CA HIS A 371 20.02 2.69 -29.41
C HIS A 371 20.84 3.74 -30.18
N ASN A 372 21.45 4.68 -29.47
CA ASN A 372 22.27 5.74 -30.05
C ASN A 372 23.69 5.27 -30.41
N LEU A 373 24.16 4.18 -29.78
CA LEU A 373 25.53 3.67 -29.96
C LEU A 373 25.61 2.59 -31.04
N PHE A 374 24.56 1.79 -31.18
CA PHE A 374 24.53 0.62 -32.06
C PHE A 374 24.91 0.91 -33.51
N PRO A 375 24.39 1.97 -34.19
CA PRO A 375 24.75 2.24 -35.58
C PRO A 375 26.24 2.52 -35.79
N SER A 376 26.86 3.25 -34.86
CA SER A 376 28.29 3.61 -34.93
C SER A 376 29.16 2.38 -34.71
N VAL A 377 28.90 1.61 -33.65
CA VAL A 377 29.65 0.37 -33.33
C VAL A 377 29.52 -0.64 -34.47
N LEU A 378 28.32 -0.82 -35.02
CA LEU A 378 28.11 -1.72 -36.17
C LEU A 378 28.93 -1.28 -37.38
N SER A 379 28.96 0.02 -37.68
CA SER A 379 29.70 0.56 -38.81
C SER A 379 31.22 0.36 -38.66
N GLU A 380 31.75 0.60 -37.46
CA GLU A 380 33.17 0.37 -37.15
C GLU A 380 33.56 -1.10 -37.30
N VAL A 381 32.76 -2.01 -36.73
CA VAL A 381 32.99 -3.46 -36.83
C VAL A 381 32.91 -3.94 -38.28
N ILE A 382 31.98 -3.42 -39.09
CA ILE A 382 31.90 -3.74 -40.53
C ILE A 382 33.17 -3.27 -41.26
N LEU A 383 33.64 -2.04 -41.00
CA LEU A 383 34.85 -1.50 -41.62
C LEU A 383 36.11 -2.27 -41.21
N GLU A 384 36.23 -2.66 -39.95
CA GLU A 384 37.34 -3.47 -39.44
C GLU A 384 37.33 -4.87 -40.06
N ASN A 385 36.18 -5.52 -40.13
CA ASN A 385 36.03 -6.83 -40.78
C ASN A 385 36.36 -6.77 -42.27
N ALA A 386 36.00 -5.69 -42.97
CA ALA A 386 36.34 -5.46 -44.37
C ALA A 386 37.87 -5.29 -44.58
N LYS A 387 38.55 -4.56 -43.69
CA LYS A 387 40.02 -4.44 -43.72
C LYS A 387 40.71 -5.79 -43.50
N THR A 388 40.24 -6.55 -42.51
CA THR A 388 40.81 -7.85 -42.15
C THR A 388 40.60 -8.91 -43.25
N THR A 389 39.43 -8.92 -43.91
CA THR A 389 39.18 -9.82 -45.06
C THR A 389 39.94 -9.41 -46.33
N GLY A 390 40.25 -8.12 -46.50
CA GLY A 390 41.10 -7.64 -47.60
C GLY A 390 42.58 -8.06 -47.48
N ILE A 391 43.09 -8.20 -46.25
CA ILE A 391 44.50 -8.56 -45.99
C ILE A 391 44.76 -10.07 -46.19
N VAL A 392 43.74 -10.93 -46.07
CA VAL A 392 43.89 -12.38 -46.28
C VAL A 392 43.88 -12.76 -47.78
N LYS A 393 43.62 -11.80 -48.69
CA LYS A 393 43.56 -12.01 -50.14
C LYS A 393 44.70 -11.33 -50.94
N ALA A 394 45.75 -10.85 -50.29
CA ALA A 394 46.91 -10.23 -50.95
C ALA A 394 48.13 -11.16 -50.96
#